data_AF-A0A4Q6B9D2-F1
#
_entry.id   AF-A0A4Q6B9D2-F1
#
_cell.length_a   1.000
_cell.length_b   1.000
_cell.length_c   1.000
_cell.angle_alpha   90.00
_cell.angle_beta   90.00
_cell.angle_gamma   90.00
#
_symmetry.space_group_name_H-M   'P 1'
#
loop_
_entity.id
_entity.type
_entity.pdbx_description
1 polymer ?
#
loop_
_entity_poly.entity_id
_entity_poly.type
_entity_poly.pdbx_seq_one_letter_code
_entity_poly.pdbx_strand_id
1 'polypeptide(L)'
;RIDRHSYRVVGVLEEKGEAPFGGDQDDTVIMPIGSFRGRVMKTAPGFAGTLMISATSAETTDRAVAQIDSILRQRHRIDGAKDPDFQIRTQKEFQAIQGMIYGVLTLLLVVVAAISLVVGGIGVMNIMLVSVTERTREIGIRMAIGAQESDIQLQFLIEAVVLATLGGLAGILLGSGAISVLGRVLEWKMAPDPTALGVSLAVSAAIGVGFGFFPARRAAKLDPIVALRRE
;
A
#
# COMPACT_ATOMS: atom_id res chain seq x y z
N ARG A 1 34.65 10.80 -25.70
CA ARG A 1 34.76 10.66 -27.19
C ARG A 1 33.66 9.69 -27.61
N ILE A 2 32.87 10.03 -28.63
CA ILE A 2 31.81 9.13 -29.12
C ILE A 2 32.24 8.68 -30.51
N ASP A 3 32.49 7.38 -30.66
CA ASP A 3 33.09 6.78 -31.86
C ASP A 3 34.39 7.52 -32.28
N ARG A 4 34.43 8.12 -33.48
CA ARG A 4 35.63 8.80 -34.00
C ARG A 4 35.69 10.30 -33.71
N HIS A 5 34.68 10.85 -33.04
CA HIS A 5 34.50 12.29 -32.90
C HIS A 5 34.62 12.75 -31.44
N SER A 6 35.34 13.85 -31.25
CA SER A 6 35.47 14.53 -29.96
C SER A 6 34.30 15.49 -29.74
N TYR A 7 33.72 15.44 -28.54
CA TYR A 7 32.62 16.32 -28.11
C TYR A 7 33.01 16.98 -26.80
N ARG A 8 32.57 18.24 -26.61
CA ARG A 8 32.73 18.97 -25.36
C ARG A 8 31.53 18.68 -24.46
N VAL A 9 31.79 18.27 -23.22
CA VAL A 9 30.76 18.14 -22.18
C VAL A 9 30.33 19.56 -21.75
N VAL A 10 29.03 19.84 -21.82
CA VAL A 10 28.45 21.15 -21.46
C VAL A 10 27.77 21.13 -20.08
N GLY A 11 27.47 19.94 -19.56
CA GLY A 11 26.85 19.72 -18.26
C GLY A 11 26.76 18.24 -17.94
N VAL A 12 26.45 17.92 -16.69
CA VAL A 12 26.22 16.57 -16.19
C VAL A 12 24.83 16.55 -15.55
N LEU A 13 24.09 15.46 -15.74
CA LEU A 13 22.77 15.26 -15.15
C LEU A 13 22.91 14.95 -13.65
N GLU A 14 21.87 15.25 -12.89
CA GLU A 14 21.77 14.76 -11.50
C GLU A 14 21.50 13.26 -11.51
N GLU A 15 22.17 12.54 -10.61
CA GLU A 15 22.03 11.09 -10.45
C GLU A 15 20.60 10.74 -10.04
N LYS A 16 19.97 9.82 -10.78
CA LYS A 16 18.60 9.35 -10.54
C LYS A 16 18.56 7.89 -10.08
N GLY A 17 19.65 7.15 -10.22
CA GLY A 17 19.71 5.73 -9.89
C GLY A 17 19.02 4.86 -10.93
N GLU A 18 19.08 3.55 -10.68
CA GLU A 18 18.44 2.55 -11.52
C GLU A 18 16.91 2.67 -11.43
N ALA A 19 16.23 2.70 -12.59
CA ALA A 19 14.78 2.75 -12.61
C ALA A 19 14.20 1.48 -11.93
N PRO A 20 13.10 1.58 -11.16
CA PRO A 20 12.49 0.42 -10.47
C PRO A 20 12.08 -0.76 -11.36
N PHE A 21 12.07 -0.56 -12.69
CA PHE A 21 11.70 -1.55 -13.70
C PHE A 21 12.84 -1.88 -14.68
N GLY A 22 14.09 -1.60 -14.28
CA GLY A 22 15.30 -1.85 -15.07
C GLY A 22 15.65 -0.71 -16.02
N GLY A 23 16.93 -0.34 -16.02
CA GLY A 23 17.48 0.74 -16.83
C GLY A 23 18.31 1.69 -15.99
N ASP A 24 19.60 1.75 -16.30
CA ASP A 24 20.53 2.74 -15.77
C ASP A 24 20.21 4.11 -16.40
N GLN A 25 19.66 5.03 -15.61
CA GLN A 25 19.41 6.40 -16.04
C GLN A 25 20.64 7.31 -15.89
N ASP A 26 21.70 6.80 -15.27
CA ASP A 26 22.92 7.53 -14.96
C ASP A 26 23.99 7.29 -16.03
N ASP A 27 23.97 6.15 -16.74
CA ASP A 27 24.78 5.92 -17.95
C ASP A 27 24.07 6.37 -19.25
N THR A 28 23.65 7.64 -19.29
CA THR A 28 23.01 8.25 -20.46
C THR A 28 23.74 9.50 -20.94
N VAL A 29 23.95 9.59 -22.26
CA VAL A 29 24.53 10.78 -22.93
C VAL A 29 23.47 11.48 -23.78
N ILE A 30 23.21 12.75 -23.47
CA ILE A 30 22.31 13.61 -24.24
C ILE A 30 23.13 14.52 -25.17
N MET A 31 22.77 14.55 -26.45
CA MET A 31 23.40 15.44 -27.43
C MET A 31 22.38 15.97 -28.45
N PRO A 32 22.66 17.11 -29.11
CA PRO A 32 21.76 17.64 -30.13
C PRO A 32 21.53 16.66 -31.28
N ILE A 33 20.27 16.47 -31.69
CA ILE A 33 19.88 15.51 -32.74
C ILE A 33 20.60 15.75 -34.07
N GLY A 34 20.90 17.01 -34.42
CA GLY A 34 21.65 17.35 -35.62
C GLY A 34 23.09 16.79 -35.61
N SER A 35 23.77 16.89 -34.46
CA SER A 35 25.12 16.34 -34.28
C SER A 35 25.10 14.81 -34.27
N PHE A 36 24.11 14.20 -33.63
CA PHE A 36 23.92 12.75 -33.62
C PHE A 36 23.71 12.21 -35.05
N ARG A 37 22.80 12.81 -35.83
CA ARG A 37 22.51 12.40 -37.21
C ARG A 37 23.69 12.58 -38.15
N GLY A 38 24.44 13.69 -38.00
CA GLY A 38 25.53 14.02 -38.90
C GLY A 38 26.81 13.21 -38.66
N ARG A 39 27.07 12.78 -37.42
CA ARG A 39 28.39 12.25 -37.02
C ARG A 39 28.38 10.93 -36.26
N VAL A 40 27.24 10.51 -35.70
CA VAL A 40 27.12 9.27 -34.91
C VAL A 40 26.33 8.22 -35.68
N MET A 41 25.07 8.51 -36.03
CA MET A 41 24.20 7.58 -36.73
C MET A 41 23.41 8.29 -37.82
N LYS A 42 23.74 8.00 -39.08
CA LYS A 42 22.99 8.54 -40.23
C LYS A 42 21.57 7.99 -40.22
N THR A 43 20.59 8.88 -40.12
CA THR A 43 19.16 8.55 -40.19
C THR A 43 18.50 9.33 -41.31
N ALA A 44 17.42 8.79 -41.87
CA ALA A 44 16.70 9.43 -42.96
C ALA A 44 16.19 10.83 -42.56
N PRO A 45 16.14 11.79 -43.48
CA PRO A 45 15.55 13.11 -43.21
C PRO A 45 14.12 12.96 -42.68
N GLY A 46 13.84 13.56 -41.53
CA GLY A 46 12.52 13.50 -40.89
C GLY A 46 12.28 12.32 -39.93
N PHE A 47 13.17 11.33 -39.87
CA PHE A 47 13.00 10.18 -38.96
C PHE A 47 13.27 10.55 -37.50
N ALA A 48 12.30 10.36 -36.61
CA ALA A 48 12.47 10.47 -35.16
C ALA A 48 11.96 9.19 -34.48
N GLY A 49 12.81 8.53 -33.69
CA GLY A 49 12.42 7.29 -32.99
C GLY A 49 11.48 7.53 -31.80
N THR A 50 11.59 8.69 -31.14
CA THR A 50 10.70 9.08 -30.04
C THR A 50 10.53 10.59 -30.07
N LEU A 51 9.29 11.06 -29.91
CA LEU A 51 8.94 12.47 -29.81
C LEU A 51 8.37 12.72 -28.42
N MET A 52 9.11 13.47 -27.60
CA MET A 52 8.60 13.96 -26.32
C MET A 52 7.84 15.26 -26.55
N ILE A 53 6.56 15.27 -26.21
CA ILE A 53 5.65 16.41 -26.39
C ILE A 53 5.05 16.75 -25.03
N SER A 54 5.03 18.03 -24.69
CA SER A 54 4.41 18.53 -23.46
C SER A 54 3.10 19.24 -23.81
N ALA A 55 2.01 18.82 -23.15
CA ALA A 55 0.72 19.51 -23.25
C ALA A 55 0.71 20.76 -22.37
N THR A 56 -0.12 21.75 -22.69
CA THR A 56 -0.21 23.01 -21.92
C THR A 56 -0.82 22.81 -20.53
N SER A 57 -1.72 21.84 -20.37
CA SER A 57 -2.26 21.41 -19.07
C SER A 57 -2.65 19.93 -19.09
N ALA A 58 -2.85 19.35 -17.90
CA ALA A 58 -3.32 17.98 -17.75
C ALA A 58 -4.68 17.74 -18.45
N GLU A 59 -5.60 18.71 -18.42
CA GLU A 59 -6.92 18.58 -19.06
C GLU A 59 -6.84 18.62 -20.59
N THR A 60 -5.82 19.27 -21.14
CA THR A 60 -5.62 19.35 -22.59
C THR A 60 -4.94 18.12 -23.19
N THR A 61 -4.48 17.19 -22.37
CA THR A 61 -3.72 16.00 -22.82
C THR A 61 -4.50 15.17 -23.82
N ASP A 62 -5.76 14.84 -23.52
CA ASP A 62 -6.58 13.97 -24.38
C ASP A 62 -6.86 14.64 -25.74
N ARG A 63 -7.07 15.97 -25.73
CA ARG A 63 -7.21 16.77 -26.96
C ARG A 63 -5.90 16.82 -27.76
N ALA A 64 -4.77 16.99 -27.09
CA ALA A 64 -3.46 17.01 -27.73
C ALA A 64 -3.15 15.65 -28.39
N VAL A 65 -3.47 14.53 -27.73
CA VAL A 65 -3.34 13.18 -28.29
C VAL A 65 -4.14 13.05 -29.59
N ALA A 66 -5.41 13.45 -29.59
CA ALA A 66 -6.26 13.39 -30.79
C ALA A 66 -5.71 14.25 -31.94
N GLN A 67 -5.19 15.45 -31.63
CA GLN A 67 -4.57 16.32 -32.63
C GLN A 67 -3.27 15.73 -33.18
N ILE A 68 -2.42 15.16 -32.32
CA ILE A 68 -1.17 14.52 -32.72
C ILE A 68 -1.46 13.30 -33.62
N ASP A 69 -2.42 12.45 -33.24
CA ASP A 69 -2.83 11.29 -34.05
C ASP A 69 -3.29 11.73 -35.44
N SER A 70 -4.17 12.73 -35.52
CA SER A 70 -4.66 13.26 -36.79
C SER A 70 -3.53 13.81 -37.68
N ILE A 71 -2.63 14.62 -37.10
CA ILE A 71 -1.49 15.21 -37.83
C ILE A 71 -0.52 14.13 -38.32
N LEU A 72 -0.21 13.14 -37.47
CA LEU A 72 0.73 12.08 -37.83
C LEU A 72 0.13 11.16 -38.90
N ARG A 73 -1.14 10.76 -38.80
CA ARG A 73 -1.84 10.01 -39.85
C ARG A 73 -1.81 10.73 -41.19
N GLN A 74 -2.09 12.04 -41.18
CA GLN A 74 -2.04 12.85 -42.41
C GLN A 74 -0.63 12.91 -43.00
N ARG A 75 0.40 13.12 -42.16
CA ARG A 75 1.80 13.19 -42.60
C ARG A 75 2.34 11.86 -43.11
N HIS A 76 1.97 10.76 -42.46
CA HIS A 76 2.38 9.41 -42.80
C HIS A 76 1.50 8.80 -43.91
N ARG A 77 0.47 9.54 -44.37
CA ARG A 77 -0.47 9.12 -45.43
C ARG A 77 -1.14 7.79 -45.11
N ILE A 78 -1.57 7.64 -43.86
CA ILE A 78 -2.23 6.43 -43.36
C ILE A 78 -3.73 6.55 -43.63
N ASP A 79 -4.24 5.69 -44.50
CA ASP A 79 -5.67 5.58 -44.77
C ASP A 79 -6.42 5.15 -43.49
N GLY A 80 -7.63 5.68 -43.27
CA GLY A 80 -8.33 5.59 -41.98
C GLY A 80 -8.59 4.17 -41.43
N ALA A 81 -8.48 3.13 -42.26
CA ALA A 81 -8.64 1.74 -41.84
C ALA A 81 -7.31 1.00 -41.57
N LYS A 82 -6.15 1.64 -41.80
CA LYS A 82 -4.83 1.05 -41.54
C LYS A 82 -4.36 1.35 -40.12
N ASP A 83 -3.70 0.37 -39.52
CA ASP A 83 -3.04 0.54 -38.24
C ASP A 83 -1.93 1.60 -38.34
N PRO A 84 -1.83 2.51 -37.36
CA PRO A 84 -0.78 3.52 -37.34
C PRO A 84 0.59 2.87 -37.13
N ASP A 85 1.61 3.39 -37.80
CA ASP A 85 3.02 3.00 -37.64
C ASP A 85 3.70 3.68 -36.42
N PHE A 86 2.92 4.41 -35.62
CA PHE A 86 3.36 5.11 -34.42
C PHE A 86 2.50 4.73 -33.21
N GLN A 87 3.08 4.85 -32.02
CA GLN A 87 2.36 4.70 -30.75
C GLN A 87 2.43 6.01 -29.98
N ILE A 88 1.28 6.50 -29.54
CA ILE A 88 1.20 7.62 -28.59
C ILE A 88 1.04 7.01 -27.22
N ARG A 89 1.96 7.33 -26.30
CA ARG A 89 1.87 6.93 -24.90
C ARG A 89 1.78 8.19 -24.06
N THR A 90 0.79 8.24 -23.18
CA THR A 90 0.61 9.36 -22.26
C THR A 90 1.12 9.02 -20.87
N GLN A 91 1.53 10.06 -20.12
CA GLN A 91 1.84 9.87 -18.71
C GLN A 91 0.61 9.42 -17.90
N LYS A 92 -0.60 9.80 -18.34
CA LYS A 92 -1.88 9.42 -17.74
C LYS A 92 -2.14 7.92 -17.84
N GLU A 93 -1.91 7.31 -19.01
CA GLU A 93 -2.01 5.85 -19.18
C GLU A 93 -1.01 5.11 -18.30
N PHE A 94 0.23 5.61 -18.21
CA PHE A 94 1.25 5.02 -17.36
C PHE A 94 0.89 5.10 -15.87
N GLN A 95 0.36 6.24 -15.42
CA GLN A 95 -0.17 6.40 -14.05
C GLN A 95 -1.38 5.50 -13.81
N ALA A 96 -2.28 5.34 -14.78
CA ALA A 96 -3.45 4.47 -14.64
C ALA A 96 -3.04 3.00 -14.48
N ILE A 97 -2.08 2.52 -15.28
CA ILE A 97 -1.54 1.16 -15.16
C ILE A 97 -0.89 0.95 -13.80
N GLN A 98 -0.05 1.88 -13.35
CA GLN A 98 0.53 1.82 -12.00
C GLN A 98 -0.53 1.81 -10.91
N GLY A 99 -1.54 2.69 -11.01
CA GLY A 99 -2.65 2.76 -10.08
C GLY A 99 -3.43 1.45 -10.01
N MET A 100 -3.65 0.78 -11.13
CA MET A 100 -4.25 -0.56 -11.15
C MET A 100 -3.39 -1.60 -10.45
N ILE A 101 -2.08 -1.65 -10.75
CA ILE A 101 -1.14 -2.61 -10.13
C ILE A 101 -1.10 -2.39 -8.62
N TYR A 102 -0.86 -1.16 -8.17
CA TYR A 102 -0.84 -0.82 -6.75
C TYR A 102 -2.19 -1.07 -6.08
N GLY A 103 -3.30 -0.81 -6.77
CA GLY A 103 -4.64 -1.09 -6.28
C GLY A 103 -4.87 -2.59 -6.02
N VAL A 104 -4.46 -3.45 -6.95
CA VAL A 104 -4.56 -4.92 -6.79
C VAL A 104 -3.65 -5.41 -5.66
N LEU A 105 -2.41 -4.94 -5.58
CA LEU A 105 -1.50 -5.29 -4.49
C LEU A 105 -2.03 -4.84 -3.13
N THR A 106 -2.58 -3.62 -3.06
CA THR A 106 -3.20 -3.09 -1.84
C THR A 106 -4.39 -3.93 -1.42
N LEU A 107 -5.27 -4.29 -2.36
CA LEU A 107 -6.43 -5.14 -2.09
C LEU A 107 -6.00 -6.51 -1.55
N LEU A 108 -4.97 -7.12 -2.15
CA LEU A 108 -4.43 -8.39 -1.69
C LEU A 108 -3.92 -8.28 -0.25
N LEU A 109 -3.15 -7.23 0.06
CA LEU A 109 -2.64 -6.98 1.41
C LEU A 109 -3.78 -6.76 2.42
N VAL A 110 -4.82 -6.01 2.05
CA VAL A 110 -6.01 -5.78 2.89
C VAL A 110 -6.73 -7.09 3.17
N VAL A 111 -6.92 -7.96 2.17
CA VAL A 111 -7.58 -9.26 2.35
C VAL A 111 -6.75 -10.17 3.27
N VAL A 112 -5.44 -10.26 3.05
CA VAL A 112 -4.54 -11.07 3.91
C VAL A 112 -4.53 -10.53 5.34
N ALA A 113 -4.48 -9.21 5.50
CA ALA A 113 -4.59 -8.56 6.81
C ALA A 113 -5.93 -8.89 7.47
N ALA A 114 -7.05 -8.74 6.77
CA ALA A 114 -8.38 -9.04 7.28
C ALA A 114 -8.53 -10.51 7.72
N ILE A 115 -8.00 -11.46 6.95
CA ILE A 115 -8.00 -12.88 7.33
C ILE A 115 -7.16 -13.11 8.60
N SER A 116 -5.93 -12.59 8.61
CA SER A 116 -5.02 -12.70 9.77
C SER A 116 -5.65 -12.14 11.04
N LEU A 117 -6.39 -11.05 10.87
CA LEU A 117 -7.08 -10.33 11.91
C LEU A 117 -8.29 -11.09 12.48
N VAL A 118 -9.06 -11.76 11.62
CA VAL A 118 -10.13 -12.68 12.05
C VAL A 118 -9.55 -13.87 12.82
N VAL A 119 -8.47 -14.48 12.32
CA VAL A 119 -7.81 -15.61 12.99
C VAL A 119 -7.25 -15.18 14.35
N GLY A 120 -6.61 -14.01 14.42
CA GLY A 120 -6.14 -13.42 15.68
C GLY A 120 -7.29 -13.11 16.65
N GLY A 121 -8.40 -12.56 16.15
CA GLY A 121 -9.61 -12.29 16.93
C GLY A 121 -10.23 -13.55 17.52
N ILE A 122 -10.29 -14.65 16.75
CA ILE A 122 -10.73 -15.96 17.26
C ILE A 122 -9.81 -16.44 18.39
N GLY A 123 -8.50 -16.22 18.26
CA GLY A 123 -7.53 -16.51 19.32
C GLY A 123 -7.84 -15.75 20.62
N VAL A 124 -8.07 -14.44 20.52
CA VAL A 124 -8.47 -13.60 21.67
C VAL A 124 -9.76 -14.12 22.29
N MET A 125 -10.78 -14.42 21.48
CA MET A 125 -12.05 -14.97 21.95
C MET A 125 -11.86 -16.27 22.72
N ASN A 126 -11.02 -17.19 22.22
CA ASN A 126 -10.77 -18.48 22.88
C ASN A 126 -10.04 -18.31 24.21
N ILE A 127 -9.00 -17.48 24.27
CA ILE A 127 -8.29 -17.19 25.52
C ILE A 127 -9.27 -16.58 26.54
N MET A 128 -10.12 -15.65 26.11
CA MET A 128 -11.14 -15.06 26.98
C MET A 128 -12.14 -16.10 27.48
N LEU A 129 -12.64 -16.99 26.63
CA LEU A 129 -13.53 -18.08 27.03
C LEU A 129 -12.89 -18.98 28.10
N VAL A 130 -11.63 -19.36 27.91
CA VAL A 130 -10.88 -20.17 28.89
C VAL A 130 -10.71 -19.39 30.20
N SER A 131 -10.32 -18.11 30.16
CA SER A 131 -10.15 -17.30 31.38
C SER A 131 -11.46 -17.13 32.16
N VAL A 132 -12.60 -17.02 31.47
CA VAL A 132 -13.92 -16.94 32.10
C VAL A 132 -14.25 -18.26 32.80
N THR A 133 -13.92 -19.40 32.16
CA THR A 133 -14.14 -20.71 32.79
C THR A 133 -13.26 -20.93 34.01
N GLU A 134 -11.99 -20.50 33.98
CA GLU A 134 -11.07 -20.59 35.13
C GLU A 134 -11.50 -19.66 36.28
N ARG A 135 -11.99 -18.45 35.95
CA ARG A 135 -12.44 -17.45 36.94
C ARG A 135 -13.92 -17.58 37.31
N THR A 136 -14.60 -18.67 36.95
CA THR A 136 -16.06 -18.86 37.19
C THR A 136 -16.45 -18.62 38.65
N ARG A 137 -15.69 -19.19 39.60
CA ARG A 137 -15.97 -19.07 41.05
C ARG A 137 -15.83 -17.63 41.55
N GLU A 138 -14.82 -16.91 41.06
CA GLU A 138 -14.60 -15.50 41.40
C GLU A 138 -15.76 -14.62 40.89
N ILE A 139 -16.22 -14.86 39.66
CA ILE A 139 -17.37 -14.15 39.07
C ILE A 139 -18.63 -14.41 39.90
N GLY A 140 -18.86 -15.67 40.31
CA GLY A 140 -19.97 -16.06 41.18
C GLY A 140 -19.98 -15.33 42.52
N ILE A 141 -18.81 -15.20 43.16
CA ILE A 141 -18.66 -14.44 44.42
C ILE A 141 -19.02 -12.96 44.20
N ARG A 142 -18.55 -12.34 43.12
CA ARG A 142 -18.85 -10.93 42.79
C ARG A 142 -20.34 -10.67 42.57
N MET A 143 -21.02 -11.58 41.86
CA MET A 143 -22.47 -11.46 41.67
C MET A 143 -23.24 -11.71 42.96
N ALA A 144 -22.79 -12.62 43.83
CA ALA A 144 -23.42 -12.88 45.12
C ALA A 144 -23.33 -11.70 46.10
N ILE A 145 -22.29 -10.87 45.99
CA ILE A 145 -22.15 -9.61 46.77
C ILE A 145 -22.85 -8.41 46.11
N GLY A 146 -23.54 -8.61 44.97
CA GLY A 146 -24.40 -7.61 44.34
C GLY A 146 -23.87 -6.94 43.06
N ALA A 147 -22.80 -7.44 42.44
CA ALA A 147 -22.37 -6.93 41.13
C ALA A 147 -23.43 -7.19 40.05
N GLN A 148 -23.69 -6.20 39.21
CA GLN A 148 -24.63 -6.35 38.09
C GLN A 148 -23.97 -7.13 36.94
N GLU A 149 -24.80 -7.75 36.09
CA GLU A 149 -24.31 -8.41 34.85
C GLU A 149 -23.47 -7.45 33.99
N SER A 150 -23.86 -6.17 33.95
CA SER A 150 -23.16 -5.12 33.22
C SER A 150 -21.75 -4.85 33.76
N ASP A 151 -21.53 -4.97 35.07
CA ASP A 151 -20.22 -4.72 35.68
C ASP A 151 -19.23 -5.82 35.28
N ILE A 152 -19.68 -7.07 35.32
CA ILE A 152 -18.90 -8.23 34.88
C ILE A 152 -18.62 -8.14 33.38
N GLN A 153 -19.64 -7.81 32.58
CA GLN A 153 -19.48 -7.67 31.14
C GLN A 153 -18.47 -6.57 30.78
N LEU A 154 -18.57 -5.40 31.42
CA LEU A 154 -17.69 -4.27 31.16
C LEU A 154 -16.25 -4.60 31.55
N GLN A 155 -16.03 -5.29 32.67
CA GLN A 155 -14.69 -5.69 33.10
C GLN A 155 -14.01 -6.61 32.07
N PHE A 156 -14.68 -7.69 31.64
CA PHE A 156 -14.10 -8.61 30.66
C PHE A 156 -13.95 -7.98 29.28
N LEU A 157 -14.85 -7.06 28.91
CA LEU A 157 -14.72 -6.30 27.66
C LEU A 157 -13.51 -5.37 27.70
N ILE A 158 -13.28 -4.67 28.80
CA ILE A 158 -12.09 -3.83 29.00
C ILE A 158 -10.83 -4.71 28.94
N GLU A 159 -10.81 -5.87 29.59
CA GLU A 159 -9.67 -6.81 29.54
C GLU A 159 -9.35 -7.23 28.09
N ALA A 160 -10.38 -7.57 27.30
CA ALA A 160 -10.22 -7.91 25.89
C ALA A 160 -9.72 -6.74 25.03
N VAL A 161 -10.24 -5.53 25.24
CA VAL A 161 -9.81 -4.32 24.53
C VAL A 161 -8.38 -3.94 24.90
N VAL A 162 -8.01 -4.02 26.17
CA VAL A 162 -6.64 -3.76 26.64
C VAL A 162 -5.66 -4.76 26.03
N LEU A 163 -6.00 -6.05 26.04
CA LEU A 163 -5.17 -7.08 25.39
C LEU A 163 -5.00 -6.84 23.89
N ALA A 164 -6.10 -6.52 23.19
CA ALA A 164 -6.07 -6.24 21.75
C ALA A 164 -5.29 -4.97 21.40
N THR A 165 -5.45 -3.90 22.18
CA THR A 165 -4.72 -2.64 21.98
C THR A 165 -3.24 -2.75 22.31
N LEU A 166 -2.85 -3.49 23.34
CA LEU A 166 -1.45 -3.81 23.63
C LEU A 166 -0.83 -4.66 22.52
N GLY A 167 -1.56 -5.65 22.00
CA GLY A 167 -1.14 -6.42 20.82
C GLY A 167 -0.98 -5.53 19.58
N GLY A 168 -1.91 -4.59 19.36
CA GLY A 168 -1.83 -3.61 18.28
C GLY A 168 -0.62 -2.68 18.41
N LEU A 169 -0.34 -2.16 19.61
CA LEU A 169 0.84 -1.35 19.90
C LEU A 169 2.14 -2.14 19.65
N ALA A 170 2.21 -3.39 20.13
CA ALA A 170 3.35 -4.26 19.86
C ALA A 170 3.54 -4.52 18.36
N GLY A 171 2.44 -4.77 17.63
CA GLY A 171 2.44 -4.93 16.18
C GLY A 171 2.93 -3.69 15.45
N ILE A 172 2.52 -2.50 15.89
CA ILE A 172 3.00 -1.22 15.34
C ILE A 172 4.50 -1.03 15.58
N LEU A 173 4.98 -1.33 16.78
CA LEU A 173 6.41 -1.22 17.10
C LEU A 173 7.24 -2.18 16.24
N LEU A 174 6.80 -3.44 16.12
CA LEU A 174 7.46 -4.44 15.27
C LEU A 174 7.41 -4.04 13.79
N GLY A 175 6.25 -3.59 13.29
CA GLY A 175 6.09 -3.14 11.91
C GLY A 175 6.92 -1.91 11.58
N SER A 176 6.93 -0.91 12.46
CA SER A 176 7.76 0.30 12.30
C SER A 176 9.25 -0.03 12.37
N GLY A 177 9.64 -0.96 13.23
CA GLY A 177 10.99 -1.51 13.29
C GLY A 177 11.38 -2.20 11.98
N ALA A 178 10.51 -3.06 11.45
CA ALA A 178 10.73 -3.75 10.18
C ALA A 178 10.87 -2.76 9.01
N ILE A 179 10.02 -1.74 8.93
CA ILE A 179 10.12 -0.66 7.93
C ILE A 179 11.47 0.05 8.03
N SER A 180 11.90 0.38 9.24
CA SER A 180 13.18 1.08 9.46
C SER A 180 14.39 0.23 9.07
N VAL A 181 14.36 -1.07 9.34
CA VAL A 181 15.43 -2.01 8.95
C VAL A 181 15.44 -2.21 7.44
N LEU A 182 14.29 -2.52 6.84
CA LEU A 182 14.16 -2.73 5.40
C LEU A 182 14.51 -1.48 4.59
N GLY A 183 14.08 -0.29 5.05
CA GLY A 183 14.43 0.97 4.40
C GLY A 183 15.94 1.23 4.36
N ARG A 184 16.67 0.81 5.41
CA ARG A 184 18.14 0.90 5.42
C ARG A 184 18.82 -0.14 4.54
N VAL A 185 18.33 -1.39 4.56
CA VAL A 185 18.93 -2.50 3.80
C VAL A 185 18.70 -2.34 2.29
N LEU A 186 17.52 -1.84 1.90
CA LEU A 186 17.13 -1.67 0.51
C LEU A 186 17.45 -0.26 -0.03
N GLU A 187 17.98 0.63 0.80
CA GLU A 187 18.22 2.06 0.48
C GLU A 187 16.96 2.81 0.00
N TRP A 188 15.78 2.33 0.41
CA TRP A 188 14.50 2.95 0.06
C TRP A 188 14.06 3.94 1.14
N LYS A 189 13.55 5.10 0.69
CA LYS A 189 12.90 6.09 1.56
C LYS A 189 11.52 5.60 2.00
N MET A 190 11.50 4.62 2.90
CA MET A 190 10.27 4.15 3.55
C MET A 190 10.06 4.89 4.87
N ALA A 191 8.86 5.40 5.09
CA ALA A 191 8.46 6.00 6.35
C ALA A 191 7.09 5.45 6.78
N PRO A 192 6.89 5.13 8.07
CA PRO A 192 5.58 4.76 8.56
C PRO A 192 4.62 5.96 8.43
N ASP A 193 3.46 5.72 7.82
CA ASP A 193 2.42 6.73 7.67
C ASP A 193 1.64 6.90 8.99
N PRO A 194 1.61 8.12 9.59
CA PRO A 194 0.89 8.36 10.84
C PRO A 194 -0.60 8.02 10.77
N THR A 195 -1.25 8.19 9.61
CA THR A 195 -2.67 7.87 9.48
C THR A 195 -2.92 6.36 9.51
N ALA A 196 -2.09 5.57 8.81
CA ALA A 196 -2.12 4.11 8.88
C ALA A 196 -1.86 3.58 10.30
N LEU A 197 -0.98 4.21 11.08
CA LEU A 197 -0.75 3.87 12.48
C LEU A 197 -1.99 4.13 13.35
N GLY A 198 -2.67 5.25 13.15
CA GLY A 198 -3.93 5.55 13.86
C GLY A 198 -5.05 4.56 13.50
N VAL A 199 -5.18 4.24 12.21
CA VAL A 199 -6.18 3.28 11.71
C VAL A 199 -5.91 1.88 12.27
N SER A 200 -4.67 1.42 12.33
CA SER A 200 -4.35 0.09 12.86
C SER A 200 -4.71 -0.05 14.34
N LEU A 201 -4.44 0.98 15.17
CA LEU A 201 -4.89 0.99 16.58
C LEU A 201 -6.41 0.95 16.71
N ALA A 202 -7.13 1.73 15.90
CA ALA A 202 -8.58 1.75 15.92
C ALA A 202 -9.15 0.37 15.54
N VAL A 203 -8.57 -0.29 14.53
CA VAL A 203 -8.94 -1.63 14.09
C VAL A 203 -8.65 -2.66 15.19
N SER A 204 -7.48 -2.62 15.84
CA SER A 204 -7.17 -3.50 16.97
C SER A 204 -8.17 -3.36 18.13
N ALA A 205 -8.52 -2.12 18.49
CA ALA A 205 -9.53 -1.87 19.52
C ALA A 205 -10.92 -2.40 19.12
N ALA A 206 -11.35 -2.15 17.88
CA ALA A 206 -12.64 -2.64 17.37
C ALA A 206 -12.76 -4.17 17.43
N ILE A 207 -11.65 -4.88 17.24
CA ILE A 207 -11.60 -6.34 17.31
C ILE A 207 -11.60 -6.86 18.74
N GLY A 208 -10.89 -6.19 19.64
CA GLY A 208 -11.02 -6.45 21.07
C GLY A 208 -12.47 -6.35 21.53
N VAL A 209 -13.20 -5.32 21.05
CA VAL A 209 -14.64 -5.19 21.30
C VAL A 209 -15.43 -6.34 20.66
N GLY A 210 -15.27 -6.56 19.35
CA GLY A 210 -16.06 -7.55 18.61
C GLY A 210 -15.90 -8.98 19.14
N PHE A 211 -14.66 -9.45 19.26
CA PHE A 211 -14.36 -10.82 19.70
C PHE A 211 -14.39 -10.98 21.23
N GLY A 212 -14.20 -9.91 21.99
CA GLY A 212 -14.33 -9.91 23.46
C GLY A 212 -15.79 -9.84 23.94
N PHE A 213 -16.71 -9.33 23.13
CA PHE A 213 -18.10 -9.15 23.52
C PHE A 213 -18.82 -10.46 23.86
N PHE A 214 -18.65 -11.50 23.03
CA PHE A 214 -19.28 -12.80 23.26
C PHE A 214 -18.86 -13.46 24.59
N PRO A 215 -17.55 -13.65 24.88
CA PRO A 215 -17.12 -14.23 26.15
C PRO A 215 -17.49 -13.34 27.35
N ALA A 216 -17.38 -12.02 27.23
CA ALA A 216 -17.77 -11.10 28.30
C ALA A 216 -19.27 -11.22 28.63
N ARG A 217 -20.12 -11.33 27.61
CA ARG A 217 -21.56 -11.54 27.80
C ARG A 217 -21.87 -12.92 28.38
N ARG A 218 -21.07 -13.94 28.05
CA ARG A 218 -21.21 -15.28 28.62
C ARG A 218 -20.82 -15.30 30.10
N ALA A 219 -19.77 -14.58 30.49
CA ALA A 219 -19.36 -14.41 31.88
C ALA A 219 -20.44 -13.72 32.73
N ALA A 220 -21.02 -12.65 32.20
CA ALA A 220 -22.05 -11.85 32.86
C ALA A 220 -23.35 -12.62 33.13
N LYS A 221 -23.66 -13.64 32.32
CA LYS A 221 -24.90 -14.45 32.42
C LYS A 221 -24.72 -15.74 33.21
N LEU A 222 -23.63 -15.88 33.96
CA LEU A 222 -23.43 -17.05 34.82
C LEU A 222 -24.40 -17.00 36.00
N ASP A 223 -25.02 -18.13 36.34
CA ASP A 223 -25.83 -18.25 37.56
C ASP A 223 -24.90 -18.28 38.78
N PRO A 224 -25.02 -17.34 39.75
CA PRO A 224 -24.17 -17.28 40.93
C PRO A 224 -24.19 -18.58 41.75
N ILE A 225 -25.34 -19.26 41.83
CA ILE A 225 -25.50 -20.50 42.61
C ILE A 225 -24.73 -21.64 41.93
N VAL A 226 -24.81 -21.73 40.60
CA VAL A 226 -24.08 -22.74 39.82
C VAL A 226 -22.58 -22.45 39.83
N ALA A 227 -22.19 -21.17 39.74
CA ALA A 227 -20.80 -20.74 39.76
C ALA A 227 -20.09 -21.06 41.08
N LEU A 228 -20.80 -20.98 42.22
CA LEU A 228 -20.26 -21.31 43.55
C LEU A 228 -20.25 -22.82 43.85
N ARG A 229 -21.04 -23.61 43.13
CA ARG A 229 -21.14 -25.07 43.31
C ARG A 229 -20.07 -25.85 42.53
N ARG A 230 -19.45 -25.24 41.52
CA ARG A 230 -18.31 -25.84 40.82
C ARG A 230 -17.05 -25.77 41.70
N GLU A 231 -16.45 -26.93 41.95
CA GLU A 231 -15.10 -27.07 42.51
C GLU A 231 -14.05 -26.52 41.54
#